data_AF-A0AAV4I765-F1
#
_entry.id   AF-A0AAV4I765-F1
#
_cell.length_a   1.000
_cell.length_b   1.000
_cell.length_c   1.000
_cell.angle_alpha   90.00
_cell.angle_beta   90.00
_cell.angle_gamma   90.00
#
_symmetry.space_group_name_H-M   'P 1'
#
loop_
_entity.id
_entity.type
_entity.pdbx_description
1 polymer ?
#
loop_
_entity_poly.entity_id
_entity_poly.type
_entity_poly.pdbx_seq_one_letter_code
_entity_poly.pdbx_strand_id
1 'polypeptide(L)'
;MSGLDVKLKICLKHTTAYHPQSNGMIERFHRSLKAALKARLLGPGWMDELPIVLLGIRSTWKEDLDAAPALLTYGTNLRIPGDFFPSTLAE
;
A
#
# COMPACT_ATOMS: atom_id res chain seq x y z
N MET A 1 -29.73 7.67 2.40
CA MET A 1 -28.36 8.23 2.48
C MET A 1 -27.41 7.36 1.66
N SER A 2 -27.50 7.44 0.34
CA SER A 2 -26.66 6.68 -0.62
C SER A 2 -26.42 7.56 -1.84
N GLY A 3 -25.52 8.54 -1.68
CA GLY A 3 -25.32 9.60 -2.67
C GLY A 3 -24.01 9.49 -3.45
N LEU A 4 -22.96 8.94 -2.84
CA LEU A 4 -21.62 8.92 -3.44
C LEU A 4 -21.31 7.57 -4.10
N ASP A 5 -21.79 6.48 -3.51
CA ASP A 5 -21.65 5.11 -3.98
C ASP A 5 -22.35 4.92 -5.33
N VAL A 6 -23.60 5.39 -5.47
CA VAL A 6 -24.34 5.36 -6.74
C VAL A 6 -23.69 6.27 -7.79
N LYS A 7 -23.20 7.44 -7.37
CA LYS A 7 -22.60 8.44 -8.28
C LYS A 7 -21.25 8.00 -8.84
N LEU A 8 -20.43 7.33 -8.04
CA LEU A 8 -19.12 6.80 -8.44
C LEU A 8 -19.18 5.33 -8.90
N LYS A 9 -20.39 4.73 -8.95
CA LYS A 9 -20.61 3.31 -9.28
C LYS A 9 -19.79 2.35 -8.40
N ILE A 10 -19.72 2.64 -7.10
CA ILE A 10 -19.01 1.82 -6.11
C ILE A 10 -20.00 0.87 -5.43
N CYS A 11 -19.68 -0.42 -5.40
CA CYS A 11 -20.45 -1.41 -4.64
C CYS A 11 -19.92 -1.46 -3.20
N LEU A 12 -20.69 -0.96 -2.24
CA LEU A 12 -20.33 -1.02 -0.83
C LEU A 12 -20.50 -2.45 -0.30
N LYS A 13 -19.45 -3.00 0.30
CA LYS A 13 -19.45 -4.32 0.95
C LYS A 13 -19.33 -4.14 2.45
N HIS A 14 -20.34 -4.56 3.21
CA HIS A 14 -20.34 -4.51 4.67
C HIS A 14 -19.87 -5.85 5.24
N THR A 15 -19.00 -5.78 6.24
CA THR A 15 -18.63 -6.93 7.06
C THR A 15 -19.59 -7.04 8.24
N THR A 16 -19.89 -8.25 8.67
CA THR A 16 -20.71 -8.48 9.87
C THR A 16 -20.01 -7.94 11.12
N ALA A 17 -20.80 -7.49 12.10
CA ALA A 17 -20.27 -7.04 13.37
C ALA A 17 -19.49 -8.17 14.07
N TYR A 18 -18.43 -7.82 14.81
CA TYR A 18 -17.55 -8.76 15.54
C TYR A 18 -16.84 -9.81 14.67
N HIS A 19 -16.69 -9.57 13.36
CA HIS A 19 -15.95 -10.44 12.44
C HIS A 19 -14.72 -9.72 11.83
N PRO A 20 -13.67 -9.41 12.61
CA PRO A 20 -12.50 -8.65 12.15
C PRO A 20 -11.73 -9.37 11.02
N GLN A 21 -11.83 -10.70 10.98
CA GLN A 21 -11.20 -11.56 9.99
C GLN A 21 -11.56 -11.17 8.54
N SER A 22 -12.78 -10.65 8.32
CA SER A 22 -13.24 -10.21 7.00
C SER A 22 -12.39 -9.09 6.40
N ASN A 23 -11.72 -8.30 7.24
CA ASN A 23 -10.83 -7.21 6.84
C ASN A 23 -9.35 -7.54 7.12
N GLY A 24 -9.01 -8.82 7.29
CA GLY A 24 -7.68 -9.24 7.73
C GLY A 24 -6.53 -8.80 6.81
N MET A 25 -6.78 -8.59 5.51
CA MET A 25 -5.77 -8.08 4.57
C MET A 25 -5.42 -6.62 4.84
N ILE A 26 -6.42 -5.75 5.02
CA ILE A 26 -6.19 -4.33 5.31
C ILE A 26 -5.62 -4.16 6.73
N GLU A 27 -6.04 -4.98 7.69
CA GLU A 27 -5.48 -4.98 9.04
C GLU A 27 -3.98 -5.37 9.05
N ARG A 28 -3.60 -6.42 8.29
CA ARG A 28 -2.18 -6.78 8.10
C ARG A 28 -1.39 -5.63 7.49
N PHE A 29 -1.91 -5.02 6.42
CA PHE A 29 -1.28 -3.87 5.79
C PHE A 29 -1.10 -2.71 6.76
N HIS A 30 -2.12 -2.38 7.56
CA HIS A 30 -2.03 -1.32 8.57
C HIS A 30 -0.97 -1.60 9.64
N ARG A 31 -0.74 -2.86 10.03
CA ARG A 31 0.36 -3.21 10.95
C ARG A 31 1.72 -2.89 10.34
N SER A 32 1.95 -3.29 9.09
CA SER A 32 3.19 -2.96 8.37
C SER A 32 3.38 -1.45 8.17
N LEU A 33 2.31 -0.74 7.79
CA LEU A 33 2.33 0.71 7.61
C LEU A 33 2.72 1.44 8.91
N LYS A 34 2.11 1.06 10.04
CA LYS A 34 2.44 1.64 11.35
C LYS A 34 3.89 1.34 11.76
N ALA A 35 4.40 0.14 11.47
CA ALA A 35 5.78 -0.23 11.75
C ALA A 35 6.77 0.63 10.93
N ALA A 36 6.51 0.80 9.63
CA ALA A 36 7.34 1.62 8.75
C ALA A 36 7.29 3.10 9.13
N LEU A 37 6.11 3.63 9.48
CA LEU A 37 5.98 4.98 10.02
C LEU A 37 6.81 5.15 11.30
N LYS A 38 6.68 4.23 12.27
CA LYS A 38 7.48 4.29 13.51
C LYS A 38 8.98 4.26 13.27
N ALA A 39 9.45 3.51 12.28
CA ALA A 39 10.87 3.43 11.94
C ALA A 39 11.41 4.73 11.32
N ARG A 40 10.56 5.46 10.60
CA ARG A 40 10.93 6.68 9.88
C ARG A 40 10.68 7.97 10.69
N LEU A 41 9.77 7.93 11.65
CA LEU A 41 9.29 9.09 12.37
C LEU A 41 10.40 9.72 13.25
N LEU A 42 10.75 10.97 12.97
CA LEU A 42 11.69 11.78 13.77
C LEU A 42 10.99 12.79 14.70
N GLY A 43 9.65 12.94 14.60
CA GLY A 43 8.85 13.89 15.38
C GLY A 43 7.33 13.67 15.20
N PRO A 44 6.45 14.56 15.70
CA PRO A 44 4.99 14.34 15.64
C PRO A 44 4.38 14.42 14.22
N GLY A 45 5.14 14.90 13.22
CA GLY A 45 4.71 15.12 11.84
C GLY A 45 4.65 13.85 10.98
N TRP A 46 3.84 12.86 11.36
CA TRP A 46 3.72 11.62 10.61
C TRP A 46 3.11 11.80 9.20
N MET A 47 2.35 12.87 8.99
CA MET A 47 1.73 13.16 7.69
C MET A 47 2.78 13.53 6.63
N ASP A 48 3.86 14.18 7.02
CA ASP A 48 4.95 14.58 6.12
C ASP A 48 5.79 13.36 5.69
N GLU A 49 5.90 12.35 6.56
CA GLU A 49 6.60 11.10 6.28
C GLU A 49 5.72 10.05 5.58
N LEU A 50 4.40 10.25 5.53
CA LEU A 50 3.47 9.29 4.94
C LEU A 50 3.76 9.00 3.44
N PRO A 51 4.04 10.00 2.58
CA PRO A 51 4.32 9.75 1.17
C PRO A 51 5.57 8.89 0.96
N ILE A 52 6.65 9.14 1.70
CA ILE A 52 7.91 8.38 1.56
C ILE A 52 7.76 6.95 2.09
N VAL A 53 7.01 6.75 3.18
CA VAL A 53 6.71 5.41 3.70
C VAL A 53 5.85 4.62 2.72
N LEU A 54 4.81 5.24 2.15
CA LEU A 54 3.97 4.58 1.14
C LEU A 54 4.75 4.27 -0.15
N LEU A 55 5.69 5.13 -0.54
CA LEU A 55 6.58 4.88 -1.67
C LEU A 55 7.39 3.60 -1.42
N GLY A 56 8.06 3.52 -0.26
CA GLY A 56 8.84 2.33 0.13
C GLY A 56 8.00 1.06 0.11
N ILE A 57 6.81 1.07 0.73
CA ILE A 57 5.94 -0.11 0.76
C ILE A 57 5.53 -0.57 -0.65
N ARG A 58 5.37 0.35 -1.60
CA ARG A 58 4.97 0.03 -2.99
C ARG A 58 6.13 -0.43 -3.87
N SER A 59 7.36 0.03 -3.59
CA SER A 59 8.55 -0.33 -4.36
C SER A 59 9.27 -1.57 -3.82
N THR A 60 9.05 -1.94 -2.56
CA THR A 60 9.70 -3.10 -1.94
C THR A 60 9.19 -4.42 -2.53
N TRP A 61 10.13 -5.33 -2.79
CA TRP A 61 9.84 -6.72 -3.18
C TRP A 61 9.09 -7.44 -2.06
N LYS A 62 7.96 -8.07 -2.39
CA LYS A 62 7.17 -8.82 -1.42
C LYS A 62 7.19 -10.30 -1.77
N GLU A 63 7.82 -11.10 -0.91
CA GLU A 63 7.95 -12.55 -1.08
C GLU A 63 6.60 -13.26 -1.25
N ASP A 64 5.57 -12.85 -0.49
CA ASP A 64 4.22 -13.41 -0.62
C ASP A 64 3.61 -13.26 -2.04
N LEU A 65 4.02 -12.22 -2.77
CA LEU A 65 3.51 -11.90 -4.11
C LEU A 65 4.50 -12.27 -5.21
N ASP A 66 5.73 -12.64 -4.85
CA ASP A 66 6.89 -12.79 -5.75
C ASP A 66 7.07 -11.59 -6.70
N ALA A 67 6.70 -10.39 -6.21
CA ALA A 67 6.69 -9.16 -6.99
C ALA A 67 6.65 -7.91 -6.10
N ALA A 68 7.05 -6.77 -6.66
CA ALA A 68 6.78 -5.46 -6.06
C ALA A 68 5.34 -5.01 -6.34
N PRO A 69 4.61 -4.41 -5.38
CA PRO A 69 3.25 -3.89 -5.62
C PRO A 69 3.15 -2.89 -6.79
N ALA A 70 4.19 -2.08 -7.00
CA ALA A 70 4.28 -1.17 -8.13
C ALA A 70 4.28 -1.90 -9.48
N LEU A 71 4.97 -3.05 -9.57
CA LEU A 71 4.98 -3.89 -10.77
C LEU A 71 3.58 -4.38 -11.11
N LEU A 72 2.84 -4.87 -10.10
CA LEU A 72 1.48 -5.39 -10.30
C LEU A 72 0.47 -4.29 -10.65
N THR A 73 0.72 -3.05 -10.25
CA THR A 73 -0.20 -1.93 -10.48
C THR A 73 0.07 -1.22 -11.80
N TYR A 74 1.35 -1.01 -12.14
CA TYR A 74 1.77 -0.22 -13.30
C TYR A 74 2.34 -1.06 -14.44
N GLY A 75 2.56 -2.36 -14.23
CA GLY A 75 3.25 -3.24 -15.19
C GLY A 75 4.76 -3.06 -15.21
N THR A 76 5.32 -2.17 -14.39
CA THR A 76 6.76 -1.86 -14.35
C THR A 76 7.24 -1.60 -12.93
N ASN A 77 8.50 -1.93 -12.65
CA ASN A 77 9.14 -1.55 -11.38
C ASN A 77 9.34 -0.03 -11.31
N LEU A 78 9.09 0.55 -10.13
CA LEU A 78 9.23 1.98 -9.92
C LEU A 78 10.69 2.33 -9.65
N ARG A 79 11.27 3.23 -10.46
CA ARG A 79 12.63 3.72 -10.25
C ARG A 79 12.68 4.72 -9.08
N ILE A 80 13.37 4.35 -8.01
CA ILE A 80 13.54 5.21 -6.83
C ILE A 80 14.96 5.80 -6.77
N PRO A 81 15.17 6.95 -6.09
CA PRO A 81 16.52 7.45 -5.83
C PRO A 81 17.31 6.41 -5.01
N GLY A 82 18.47 5.97 -5.53
CA GLY A 82 19.27 4.90 -4.91
C GLY A 82 19.01 3.50 -5.48
N ASP A 83 18.16 3.38 -6.50
CA ASP A 83 17.98 2.13 -7.23
C ASP A 83 19.12 1.92 -8.24
N PHE A 84 19.88 0.85 -8.06
CA PHE A 84 21.09 0.58 -8.85
C PHE A 84 20.82 -0.31 -10.07
N PHE A 85 19.69 -1.02 -10.07
CA PHE A 85 19.34 -1.95 -11.15
C PHE A 85 18.31 -1.32 -12.08
N PRO A 86 18.48 -1.41 -13.40
CA PRO A 86 17.49 -0.91 -14.34
C PRO A 86 16.20 -1.75 -14.20
N SER A 87 15.07 -1.05 -14.19
CA SER A 87 13.73 -1.62 -14.19
C SER A 87 13.44 -2.25 -15.57
N THR A 88 14.06 -3.39 -15.87
CA THR A 88 13.94 -4.03 -17.17
C THR A 88 13.46 -5.47 -16.98
N LEU A 89 12.16 -5.67 -17.19
CA LEU A 89 11.67 -6.82 -17.97
C LEU A 89 11.27 -6.23 -19.32
N ALA A 90 12.27 -5.91 -20.14
CA ALA A 90 12.06 -5.81 -21.57
C ALA A 90 11.99 -7.25 -22.09
N GLU A 91 11.00 -7.51 -22.93
CA GLU A 91 10.90 -8.73 -23.75
C GLU A 91 12.26 -9.18 -24.34
#